data_AF-L1L5L5-F1
#
_entry.id   AF-L1L5L5-F1
#
_cell.length_a   1.000
_cell.length_b   1.000
_cell.length_c   1.000
_cell.angle_alpha   90.00
_cell.angle_beta   90.00
_cell.angle_gamma   90.00
#
_symmetry.space_group_name_H-M   'P 1'
#
loop_
_entity.id
_entity.type
_entity.pdbx_description
1 polymer ?
#
loop_
_entity_poly.entity_id
_entity_poly.type
_entity_poly.pdbx_seq_one_letter_code
_entity_poly.pdbx_strand_id
1 'polypeptide(L)'
;MAVGAVLAGALGTGLSGTAAAAQDTAAVACPIGYVCLQPLLGSQPVLVRQGESARFSPALRVTEVTNSTSVRYCVTGDFSYGLPPGGTQTWDSSVIGLAPMPPGGACLL
;
A
#
# COMPACT_ATOMS: atom_id res chain seq x y z
N MET A 1 -21.99 -60.22 -11.66
CA MET A 1 -22.31 -59.47 -10.41
C MET A 1 -21.98 -58.01 -10.66
N ALA A 2 -22.87 -57.12 -10.24
CA ALA A 2 -22.92 -55.70 -10.60
C ALA A 2 -21.76 -54.88 -10.02
N VAL A 3 -21.31 -53.85 -10.74
CA VAL A 3 -20.61 -52.69 -10.17
C VAL A 3 -21.29 -51.45 -10.71
N GLY A 4 -21.77 -50.64 -9.76
CA GLY A 4 -22.77 -49.61 -9.94
C GLY A 4 -22.28 -48.32 -10.57
N ALA A 5 -23.26 -47.59 -11.10
CA ALA A 5 -23.13 -46.23 -11.58
C ALA A 5 -23.07 -45.23 -10.40
N VAL A 6 -22.22 -44.21 -10.52
CA VAL A 6 -22.36 -42.95 -9.78
C VAL A 6 -22.20 -41.80 -10.78
N LEU A 7 -23.31 -41.09 -10.99
CA LEU A 7 -23.41 -39.82 -11.70
C LEU A 7 -23.45 -38.70 -10.65
N ALA A 8 -22.51 -37.76 -10.73
CA ALA A 8 -22.61 -36.38 -10.23
C ALA A 8 -21.39 -35.62 -10.78
N GLY A 9 -21.46 -34.49 -11.47
CA GLY A 9 -22.47 -33.45 -11.53
C GLY A 9 -21.80 -32.11 -11.18
N ALA A 10 -22.04 -31.08 -12.00
CA ALA A 10 -21.69 -29.66 -11.81
C ALA A 10 -20.28 -29.18 -12.25
N LEU A 11 -20.18 -28.80 -13.52
CA LEU A 11 -19.24 -27.77 -14.00
C LEU A 11 -19.78 -26.40 -13.55
N GLY A 12 -19.37 -25.95 -12.37
CA GLY A 12 -19.58 -24.58 -11.93
C GLY A 12 -18.47 -23.67 -12.49
N THR A 13 -18.75 -22.95 -13.57
CA THR A 13 -17.93 -21.82 -14.04
C THR A 13 -18.17 -20.61 -13.12
N GLY A 14 -17.59 -20.65 -11.92
CA GLY A 14 -17.60 -19.56 -10.96
C GLY A 14 -16.32 -18.73 -11.05
N LEU A 15 -16.43 -17.54 -11.64
CA LEU A 15 -15.66 -16.33 -11.32
C LEU A 15 -14.13 -16.50 -11.16
N SER A 16 -13.41 -16.35 -12.27
CA SER A 16 -11.99 -15.96 -12.25
C SER A 16 -11.85 -14.53 -11.71
N GLY A 17 -11.81 -14.41 -10.39
CA GLY A 17 -11.36 -13.22 -9.69
C GLY A 17 -10.28 -13.64 -8.72
N THR A 18 -9.04 -13.82 -9.22
CA THR A 18 -7.88 -14.05 -8.36
C THR A 18 -7.70 -12.82 -7.47
N ALA A 19 -8.20 -12.88 -6.24
CA ALA A 19 -7.74 -12.00 -5.19
C ALA A 19 -6.23 -12.23 -5.07
N ALA A 20 -5.45 -11.21 -5.41
CA ALA A 20 -4.02 -11.22 -5.19
C ALA A 20 -3.78 -11.27 -3.68
N ALA A 21 -3.63 -12.47 -3.14
CA ALA A 21 -3.04 -12.68 -1.83
C ALA A 21 -1.54 -12.39 -1.99
N ALA A 22 -1.16 -11.13 -1.86
CA ALA A 22 0.22 -10.76 -1.64
C ALA A 22 0.62 -11.31 -0.26
N GLN A 23 1.35 -12.42 -0.27
CA GLN A 23 2.15 -12.84 0.88
C GLN A 23 3.27 -11.82 1.02
N ASP A 24 3.32 -11.04 2.10
CA ASP A 24 4.52 -10.28 2.42
C ASP A 24 4.77 -10.12 3.93
N THR A 25 5.80 -10.85 4.37
CA THR A 25 6.76 -10.54 5.43
C THR A 25 6.35 -9.47 6.44
N ALA A 26 5.58 -9.84 7.47
CA ALA A 26 5.28 -8.99 8.64
C ALA A 26 5.08 -7.50 8.29
N ALA A 27 4.32 -7.24 7.21
CA ALA A 27 3.97 -5.90 6.82
C ALA A 27 3.27 -5.26 8.01
N VAL A 28 3.86 -4.19 8.53
CA VAL A 28 3.22 -3.37 9.54
C VAL A 28 1.85 -2.99 8.97
N ALA A 29 0.80 -3.50 9.61
CA ALA A 29 -0.54 -3.54 9.03
C ALA A 29 -1.03 -2.12 8.74
N CYS A 30 -0.89 -1.69 7.49
CA CYS A 30 -1.28 -0.35 7.09
C CYS A 30 -2.80 -0.30 6.93
N PRO A 31 -3.55 0.37 7.84
CA PRO A 31 -5.00 0.34 7.79
C PRO A 31 -5.49 1.00 6.51
N ILE A 32 -6.57 0.47 5.94
CA ILE A 32 -7.19 1.07 4.75
C ILE A 32 -7.60 2.52 5.06
N GLY A 33 -7.29 3.41 4.12
CA GLY A 33 -7.50 4.85 4.28
C GLY A 33 -6.34 5.59 4.95
N TYR A 34 -5.17 4.96 5.09
CA TYR A 34 -3.95 5.59 5.60
C TYR A 34 -2.74 5.37 4.69
N VAL A 35 -1.82 6.32 4.73
CA VAL A 35 -0.44 6.17 4.28
C VAL A 35 0.41 5.88 5.51
N CYS A 36 1.14 4.77 5.47
CA CYS A 36 1.96 4.32 6.57
C CYS A 36 3.43 4.49 6.21
N LEU A 37 4.19 5.09 7.11
CA LEU A 37 5.62 5.25 6.97
C LEU A 37 6.31 4.47 8.07
N GLN A 38 7.14 3.50 7.70
CA GLN A 38 7.93 2.73 8.63
C GLN A 38 9.27 3.45 8.86
N PRO A 39 9.48 4.08 10.04
CA PRO A 39 10.75 4.72 10.32
C PRO A 39 11.88 3.70 10.45
N LEU A 40 13.08 4.06 9.99
CA LEU A 40 14.29 3.24 10.11
C LEU A 40 14.65 2.93 11.57
N LEU A 41 14.46 3.92 12.45
CA LEU A 41 14.84 3.89 13.87
C LEU A 41 13.61 3.92 14.80
N GLY A 42 12.54 3.20 14.44
CA GLY A 42 11.33 3.17 15.26
C GLY A 42 10.53 1.89 15.08
N SER A 43 9.87 1.48 16.16
CA SER A 43 9.02 0.28 16.17
C SER A 43 7.60 0.55 15.67
N GLN A 44 7.20 1.83 15.58
CA GLN A 44 5.84 2.22 15.23
C GLN A 44 5.80 2.95 13.88
N PRO A 45 4.88 2.56 12.97
CA PRO A 45 4.66 3.31 11.75
C PRO A 45 4.03 4.67 12.06
N VAL A 46 4.40 5.67 11.28
CA VAL A 46 3.66 6.93 11.23
C VAL A 46 2.48 6.74 10.29
N LEU A 47 1.27 7.06 10.75
CA LEU A 47 0.04 6.94 9.99
C LEU A 47 -0.45 8.32 9.57
N VAL A 48 -0.65 8.53 8.27
CA VAL A 48 -1.23 9.74 7.70
C VAL A 48 -2.56 9.39 7.08
N ARG A 49 -3.64 10.05 7.50
CA ARG A 49 -4.99 9.77 7.00
C ARG A 49 -5.12 10.18 5.53
N GLN A 50 -5.92 9.45 4.76
CA GLN A 50 -6.27 9.80 3.39
C GLN A 50 -6.79 11.23 3.27
N GLY A 51 -6.30 11.97 2.27
CA GLY A 51 -6.62 13.36 2.02
C GLY A 51 -5.83 14.36 2.88
N GLU A 52 -5.16 13.89 3.94
CA GLU A 52 -4.29 14.75 4.75
C GLU A 52 -2.88 14.85 4.16
N SER A 53 -2.24 15.97 4.49
CA SER A 53 -0.82 16.19 4.22
C SER A 53 -0.06 16.21 5.55
N ALA A 54 1.15 15.67 5.54
CA ALA A 54 2.02 15.65 6.71
C ALA A 54 3.37 16.26 6.34
N ARG A 55 3.99 16.94 7.31
CA ARG A 55 5.36 17.46 7.20
C ARG A 55 6.15 17.04 8.41
N PHE A 56 7.39 16.65 8.18
CA PHE A 56 8.31 16.16 9.21
C PHE A 56 9.52 17.08 9.28
N SER A 57 9.77 17.61 10.47
CA SER A 57 10.95 18.42 10.78
C SER A 57 11.46 18.04 12.17
N PRO A 58 12.59 17.32 12.29
CA PRO A 58 13.52 16.93 11.22
C PRO A 58 12.93 15.89 10.23
N ALA A 59 13.59 15.72 9.07
CA ALA A 59 13.17 14.75 8.06
C ALA A 59 13.10 13.33 8.66
N LEU A 60 12.02 12.61 8.36
CA LEU A 60 11.78 11.26 8.87
C LEU A 60 12.49 10.25 7.98
N ARG A 61 13.50 9.54 8.47
CA ARG A 61 14.10 8.41 7.75
C ARG A 61 13.18 7.20 7.81
N VAL A 62 12.79 6.70 6.65
CA VAL A 62 11.87 5.59 6.49
C VAL A 62 12.50 4.50 5.63
N THR A 63 12.22 3.25 5.96
CA THR A 63 12.59 2.09 5.15
C THR A 63 11.45 1.61 4.28
N GLU A 64 10.22 1.94 4.66
CA GLU A 64 9.03 1.56 3.91
C GLU A 64 7.98 2.67 3.95
N VAL A 65 7.32 2.90 2.81
CA VAL A 65 6.14 3.76 2.69
C VAL A 65 5.06 2.99 1.95
N THR A 66 3.94 2.74 2.63
CA THR A 66 2.79 2.01 2.09
C THR A 66 1.59 2.94 1.99
N ASN A 67 1.00 3.07 0.80
CA ASN A 67 -0.21 3.85 0.57
C ASN A 67 -1.42 2.92 0.52
N SER A 68 -2.11 2.72 1.65
CA SER A 68 -3.34 1.94 1.72
C SER A 68 -4.59 2.82 1.48
N THR A 69 -4.44 3.95 0.77
CA THR A 69 -5.53 4.85 0.43
C THR A 69 -5.98 4.64 -1.03
N SER A 70 -7.14 5.21 -1.38
CA SER A 70 -7.66 5.24 -2.76
C SER A 70 -7.11 6.41 -3.59
N VAL A 71 -6.24 7.25 -3.04
CA VAL A 71 -5.68 8.42 -3.75
C VAL A 71 -4.17 8.28 -3.89
N ARG A 72 -3.62 8.84 -4.97
CA ARG A 72 -2.17 8.88 -5.14
C ARG A 72 -1.59 9.92 -4.18
N TYR A 73 -0.48 9.59 -3.55
CA TYR A 73 0.24 10.49 -2.67
C TYR A 73 1.55 10.93 -3.30
N CYS A 74 1.95 12.16 -3.01
CA CYS A 74 3.27 12.69 -3.29
C CYS A 74 4.10 12.64 -2.03
N VAL A 75 5.13 11.81 -2.06
CA VAL A 75 6.16 11.75 -1.03
C VAL A 75 7.25 12.72 -1.44
N THR A 76 7.62 13.63 -0.53
CA THR A 76 8.66 14.65 -0.73
C THR A 76 9.77 14.40 0.27
N GLY A 77 11.02 14.42 -0.16
CA GLY A 77 12.14 13.96 0.64
C GLY A 77 13.49 14.09 -0.06
N ASP A 78 14.41 13.17 0.22
CA ASP A 78 15.63 12.99 -0.61
C ASP A 78 15.27 12.71 -2.07
N PHE A 79 14.18 11.96 -2.28
CA PHE A 79 13.59 11.70 -3.58
C PHE A 79 12.10 12.03 -3.51
N SER A 80 11.62 12.87 -4.45
CA SER A 80 10.19 13.11 -4.59
C SER A 80 9.60 12.13 -5.60
N TYR A 81 8.57 11.40 -5.18
CA TYR A 81 7.92 10.39 -6.01
C TYR A 81 6.42 10.31 -5.76
N GLY A 82 5.70 9.85 -6.78
CA GLY A 82 4.29 9.53 -6.66
C GLY A 82 4.09 8.10 -6.19
N LEU A 83 3.42 7.93 -5.05
CA LEU A 83 3.04 6.65 -4.50
C LEU A 83 1.58 6.33 -4.88
N PRO A 84 1.33 5.38 -5.82
CA PRO A 84 -0.02 5.06 -6.25
C PRO A 84 -0.88 4.45 -5.12
N PRO A 85 -2.22 4.47 -5.25
CA PRO A 85 -3.12 3.75 -4.37
C PRO A 85 -2.74 2.27 -4.26
N GLY A 86 -2.67 1.73 -3.04
CA GLY A 86 -2.22 0.37 -2.75
C GLY A 86 -0.73 0.12 -2.99
N GLY A 87 0.04 1.16 -3.34
CA GLY A 87 1.47 1.03 -3.65
C GLY A 87 2.33 1.03 -2.38
N THR A 88 3.40 0.24 -2.42
CA THR A 88 4.40 0.17 -1.36
C THR A 88 5.79 0.43 -1.93
N GLN A 89 6.61 1.17 -1.20
CA GLN A 89 8.02 1.41 -1.49
C GLN A 89 8.86 1.01 -0.30
N THR A 90 9.94 0.25 -0.53
CA THR A 90 10.70 -0.45 0.52
C THR A 90 12.20 -0.09 0.56
N TRP A 91 12.56 1.15 0.21
CA TRP A 91 13.95 1.63 0.29
C TRP A 91 14.15 2.67 1.41
N ASP A 92 15.39 2.79 1.89
CA ASP A 92 15.80 3.86 2.81
C ASP A 92 15.70 5.22 2.10
N SER A 93 14.92 6.13 2.67
CA SER A 93 14.84 7.52 2.22
C SER A 93 14.41 8.44 3.36
N SER A 94 14.82 9.71 3.32
CA SER A 94 14.30 10.72 4.24
C SER A 94 13.06 11.35 3.64
N VAL A 95 11.95 11.32 4.36
CA VAL A 95 10.68 11.96 4.01
C VAL A 95 10.54 13.25 4.79
N ILE A 96 10.40 14.37 4.08
CA ILE A 96 10.16 15.70 4.63
C ILE A 96 8.67 16.03 4.61
N GLY A 97 7.93 15.46 3.66
CA GLY A 97 6.49 15.68 3.58
C GLY A 97 5.74 14.70 2.71
N LEU A 98 4.43 14.70 2.90
CA LEU A 98 3.46 13.91 2.18
C LEU A 98 2.28 14.80 1.85
N ALA A 99 1.79 14.73 0.63
CA ALA A 99 0.55 15.41 0.26
C ALA A 99 -0.24 14.56 -0.74
N PRO A 100 -1.58 14.58 -0.70
CA PRO A 100 -2.38 13.94 -1.73
C PRO A 100 -2.11 14.61 -3.07
N MET A 101 -1.92 13.81 -4.11
CA MET A 101 -1.76 14.31 -5.47
C MET A 101 -3.11 14.78 -6.00
N PRO A 102 -3.24 16.03 -6.49
CA PRO A 102 -4.46 16.47 -7.15
C PRO A 102 -4.69 15.66 -8.44
N PRO A 103 -5.96 15.42 -8.83
CA PRO A 103 -6.27 14.67 -10.05
C PRO A 103 -5.65 15.34 -11.28
N GLY A 104 -4.83 14.59 -12.02
CA GLY A 104 -4.09 15.11 -13.19
C GLY A 104 -2.84 15.94 -12.86
N GLY A 105 -2.49 16.08 -11.58
CA GLY A 105 -1.26 16.75 -11.14
C GLY A 105 -0.03 15.86 -11.18
N ALA A 106 1.12 16.48 -10.90
CA ALA A 106 2.40 15.81 -10.68
C ALA A 106 2.90 16.09 -9.26
N CYS A 107 3.80 15.26 -8.75
CA CYS A 107 4.52 15.58 -7.53
C CYS A 107 5.55 16.65 -7.85
N LEU A 108 5.29 17.86 -7.36
CA LEU A 108 6.23 18.95 -7.45
C LEU A 108 7.36 18.68 -6.46
N LEU A 109 8.60 18.72 -6.97
CA LEU A 109 9.84 18.62 -6.20
C LEU A 109 9.99 19.81 -5.27
#